data_AF-A0A5C6VPM1-F1
#
_entry.id   AF-A0A5C6VPM1-F1
#
_cell.length_a   1.000
_cell.length_b   1.000
_cell.length_c   1.000
_cell.angle_alpha   90.00
_cell.angle_beta   90.00
_cell.angle_gamma   90.00
#
_symmetry.space_group_name_H-M   'P 1'
#
loop_
_entity.id
_entity.type
_entity.pdbx_description
1 polymer ?
#
loop_
_entity_poly.entity_id
_entity_poly.type
_entity_poly.pdbx_seq_one_letter_code
_entity_poly.pdbx_strand_id
1 'polypeptide(L)'
;MAVTMRQMLEAGVHFGHQTRFWNPKMAPFIFGHRNKIHIINLEKTLPMYNDALKYVRQLAANRGTILFVGTKRQSRDTIAESAQRAGMPFVNARWLGGMLTNFKTLKVSIKRLKDMEAAVEAGELEKMSKKEALLFEREIAKLQKSIGGVKDMGGIPDAIFVVDVGYHKIAVTEANKLGIPVIAVVDTNHSPEGIDYVIPGNDDASKAVALYTQGVADAIVEGRANAVNEVVQAVRGGDGDEFVEVNGEA
;
A
#
# COMPACT_ATOMS: atom_id res chain seq x y z
N MET A 1 7.09 2.45 -16.47
CA MET A 1 7.96 1.48 -17.18
C MET A 1 7.63 0.08 -16.68
N ALA A 2 7.51 -0.90 -17.57
CA ALA A 2 7.26 -2.29 -17.17
C ALA A 2 8.51 -2.87 -16.51
N VAL A 3 8.36 -3.50 -15.33
CA VAL A 3 9.44 -4.20 -14.65
C VAL A 3 9.80 -5.45 -15.47
N THR A 4 11.09 -5.67 -15.70
CA THR A 4 11.59 -6.84 -16.41
C THR A 4 12.00 -7.95 -15.43
N MET A 5 12.01 -9.20 -15.90
CA MET A 5 12.53 -10.34 -15.11
C MET A 5 13.98 -10.11 -14.66
N ARG A 6 14.80 -9.47 -15.51
CA ARG A 6 16.17 -9.10 -15.19
C ARG A 6 16.25 -8.17 -13.97
N GLN A 7 15.40 -7.14 -13.93
CA GLN A 7 15.33 -6.22 -12.78
C GLN A 7 14.89 -6.95 -11.50
N MET A 8 13.93 -7.88 -11.59
CA MET A 8 13.54 -8.72 -10.44
C MET A 8 14.69 -9.60 -9.95
N LEU A 9 15.49 -10.14 -10.86
CA LEU A 9 16.66 -10.95 -10.54
C LEU A 9 17.75 -10.11 -9.86
N GLU A 10 18.08 -8.95 -10.42
CA GLU A 10 19.05 -7.98 -9.86
C GLU A 10 18.61 -7.43 -8.49
N ALA A 11 17.30 -7.26 -8.27
CA ALA A 11 16.73 -6.83 -7.00
C ALA A 11 16.68 -7.96 -5.93
N GLY A 12 16.92 -9.22 -6.33
CA GLY A 12 16.92 -10.36 -5.42
C GLY A 12 15.53 -10.91 -5.07
N VAL A 13 14.52 -10.68 -5.92
CA VAL A 13 13.13 -11.15 -5.75
C VAL A 13 13.04 -12.68 -5.67
N HIS A 14 13.93 -13.37 -6.39
CA HIS A 14 13.94 -14.83 -6.54
C HIS A 14 14.45 -15.58 -5.31
N PHE A 15 15.04 -14.90 -4.33
CA PHE A 15 15.49 -15.55 -3.10
C PHE A 15 14.32 -15.73 -2.13
N GLY A 16 14.09 -16.97 -1.70
CA GLY A 16 13.17 -17.27 -0.60
C GLY A 16 13.91 -17.54 0.72
N HIS A 17 13.20 -18.17 1.64
CA HIS A 17 13.71 -18.62 2.93
C HIS A 17 14.39 -20.00 2.87
N GLN A 18 14.96 -20.42 4.01
CA GLN A 18 15.57 -21.74 4.16
C GLN A 18 14.53 -22.86 3.99
N THR A 19 14.94 -23.99 3.42
CA THR A 19 14.04 -25.12 3.10
C THR A 19 13.29 -25.71 4.30
N ARG A 20 13.80 -25.52 5.53
CA ARG A 20 13.14 -25.97 6.76
C ARG A 20 11.96 -25.10 7.20
N PHE A 21 11.85 -23.87 6.71
CA PHE A 21 10.84 -22.90 7.13
C PHE A 21 9.74 -22.70 6.08
N TRP A 22 9.73 -23.50 5.02
CA TRP A 22 8.82 -23.30 3.91
C TRP A 22 7.38 -23.72 4.25
N ASN A 23 6.44 -23.09 3.58
CA ASN A 23 5.03 -23.43 3.63
C ASN A 23 4.69 -24.33 2.42
N PRO A 24 4.10 -25.52 2.61
CA PRO A 24 3.73 -26.42 1.50
C PRO A 24 2.81 -25.78 0.44
N LYS A 25 1.97 -24.82 0.82
CA LYS A 25 1.08 -24.12 -0.12
C LYS A 25 1.83 -23.19 -1.08
N MET A 26 3.09 -22.86 -0.80
CA MET A 26 3.97 -22.14 -1.71
C MET A 26 4.65 -23.04 -2.75
N ALA A 27 4.46 -24.36 -2.71
CA ALA A 27 5.05 -25.30 -3.68
C ALA A 27 4.84 -24.88 -5.15
N PRO A 28 3.65 -24.39 -5.58
CA PRO A 28 3.46 -23.98 -6.97
C PRO A 28 4.32 -22.79 -7.39
N PHE A 29 4.77 -21.95 -6.46
CA PHE A 29 5.53 -20.73 -6.74
C PHE A 29 7.05 -20.92 -6.57
N ILE A 30 7.48 -22.07 -6.06
CA ILE A 30 8.90 -22.40 -5.86
C ILE A 30 9.43 -23.11 -7.10
N PHE A 31 10.49 -22.57 -7.69
CA PHE A 31 11.21 -23.18 -8.82
C PHE A 31 12.08 -24.35 -8.35
N GLY A 32 12.71 -24.22 -7.19
CA GLY A 32 13.61 -25.23 -6.63
C GLY A 32 14.31 -24.73 -5.37
N HIS A 33 15.46 -25.31 -5.06
CA HIS A 33 16.31 -24.83 -3.97
C HIS A 33 17.79 -24.94 -4.33
N ARG A 34 18.61 -24.04 -3.80
CA ARG A 34 20.09 -24.05 -3.93
C ARG A 34 20.69 -23.68 -2.58
N ASN A 35 21.70 -24.42 -2.14
CA ASN A 35 22.35 -24.18 -0.84
C ASN A 35 21.36 -24.06 0.34
N LYS A 36 20.31 -24.90 0.33
CA LYS A 36 19.21 -24.92 1.33
C LYS A 36 18.34 -23.64 1.37
N ILE A 37 18.42 -22.79 0.35
CA ILE A 37 17.54 -21.64 0.14
C ILE A 37 16.59 -21.93 -1.01
N HIS A 38 15.29 -21.69 -0.82
CA HIS A 38 14.33 -21.81 -1.91
C HIS A 38 14.50 -20.71 -2.95
N ILE A 39 14.31 -21.08 -4.22
CA ILE A 39 14.30 -20.16 -5.34
C ILE A 39 12.85 -20.00 -5.80
N ILE A 40 12.35 -18.77 -5.78
CA ILE A 40 11.00 -18.41 -6.23
C ILE A 40 10.99 -18.33 -7.76
N ASN A 41 9.93 -18.84 -8.38
CA ASN A 41 9.80 -18.87 -9.84
C ASN A 41 9.38 -17.51 -10.39
N LEU A 42 10.33 -16.77 -10.96
CA LEU A 42 10.07 -15.46 -11.56
C LEU A 42 9.18 -15.50 -12.81
N GLU A 43 9.09 -16.63 -13.52
CA GLU A 43 8.15 -16.81 -14.64
C GLU A 43 6.70 -16.75 -14.17
N LYS A 44 6.44 -17.10 -12.90
CA LYS A 44 5.14 -16.94 -12.25
C LYS A 44 5.01 -15.60 -11.55
N THR A 45 6.07 -15.14 -10.87
CA THR A 45 6.05 -13.85 -10.17
C THR A 45 5.76 -12.68 -11.11
N LEU A 46 6.41 -12.62 -12.27
CA LEU A 46 6.29 -11.50 -13.19
C LEU A 46 4.84 -11.27 -13.70
N PRO A 47 4.13 -12.27 -14.24
CA PRO A 47 2.74 -12.08 -14.65
C PRO A 47 1.83 -11.72 -13.48
N MET A 48 1.97 -12.40 -12.33
CA MET A 48 1.14 -12.10 -11.14
C MET A 48 1.39 -10.69 -10.60
N TYR A 49 2.64 -10.22 -10.63
CA TYR A 49 2.99 -8.84 -10.29
C TYR A 49 2.35 -7.84 -11.25
N ASN A 50 2.36 -8.12 -12.55
CA ASN A 50 1.72 -7.25 -13.55
C ASN A 50 0.20 -7.21 -13.38
N ASP A 51 -0.44 -8.33 -13.03
CA ASP A 51 -1.87 -8.40 -12.73
C ASP A 51 -2.22 -7.59 -11.48
N ALA A 52 -1.41 -7.71 -10.42
CA ALA A 52 -1.56 -6.88 -9.22
C ALA A 52 -1.42 -5.38 -9.53
N LEU A 53 -0.42 -4.99 -10.33
CA LEU A 53 -0.26 -3.59 -10.76
C LEU A 53 -1.43 -3.12 -11.63
N LYS A 54 -1.98 -3.98 -12.49
CA LYS A 54 -3.15 -3.65 -13.31
C LYS A 54 -4.36 -3.34 -12.44
N TYR A 55 -4.62 -4.17 -11.43
CA TYR A 55 -5.68 -3.92 -10.46
C TYR A 55 -5.46 -2.62 -9.68
N VAL A 56 -4.23 -2.38 -9.21
CA VAL A 56 -3.85 -1.13 -8.52
C VAL A 56 -4.10 0.11 -9.40
N ARG A 57 -3.69 0.08 -10.67
CA ARG A 57 -3.92 1.20 -11.62
C ARG A 57 -5.41 1.49 -11.77
N GLN A 58 -6.22 0.45 -11.95
CA GLN A 58 -7.67 0.59 -12.12
C GLN A 58 -8.33 1.16 -10.85
N LEU A 59 -7.95 0.66 -9.69
CA LEU A 59 -8.47 1.14 -8.41
C LEU A 59 -8.11 2.61 -8.18
N ALA A 60 -6.87 3.00 -8.50
CA ALA A 60 -6.41 4.37 -8.39
C ALA A 60 -7.10 5.32 -9.38
N ALA A 61 -7.38 4.87 -10.61
CA ALA A 61 -8.15 5.63 -11.61
C ALA A 61 -9.58 5.94 -11.10
N ASN A 62 -10.19 4.98 -10.40
CA ASN A 62 -11.49 5.15 -9.75
C ASN A 62 -11.44 5.96 -8.44
N ARG A 63 -10.32 6.64 -8.15
CA ARG A 63 -10.07 7.39 -6.91
C ARG A 63 -10.12 6.53 -5.63
N GLY A 64 -9.92 5.23 -5.77
CA GLY A 64 -9.82 4.31 -4.64
C GLY A 64 -8.59 4.58 -3.78
N THR A 65 -8.70 4.27 -2.50
CA THR A 65 -7.65 4.43 -1.50
C THR A 65 -6.98 3.09 -1.24
N ILE A 66 -5.65 3.05 -1.37
CA ILE A 66 -4.84 1.84 -1.14
C ILE A 66 -3.99 2.06 0.10
N LEU A 67 -4.15 1.22 1.11
CA LEU A 67 -3.35 1.28 2.35
C LEU A 67 -2.07 0.46 2.22
N PHE A 68 -0.92 1.11 2.33
CA PHE A 68 0.38 0.44 2.32
C PHE A 68 0.73 -0.06 3.73
N VAL A 69 1.11 -1.33 3.86
CA VAL A 69 1.41 -1.95 5.15
C VAL A 69 2.76 -2.65 5.09
N GLY A 70 3.69 -2.22 5.93
CA GLY A 70 4.99 -2.85 6.07
C GLY A 70 5.79 -2.30 7.25
N THR A 71 5.92 -3.10 8.30
CA THR A 71 6.55 -2.69 9.58
C THR A 71 7.95 -3.30 9.80
N LYS A 72 8.37 -4.22 8.93
CA LYS A 72 9.74 -4.76 8.93
C LYS A 72 10.75 -3.64 8.73
N ARG A 73 11.93 -3.77 9.34
CA ARG A 73 13.01 -2.77 9.23
C ARG A 73 13.39 -2.48 7.76
N GLN A 74 13.32 -3.49 6.90
CA GLN A 74 13.68 -3.41 5.49
C GLN A 74 12.60 -2.76 4.62
N SER A 75 11.35 -2.69 5.11
CA SER A 75 10.21 -2.15 4.38
C SER A 75 9.67 -0.81 4.92
N ARG A 76 9.84 -0.54 6.22
CA ARG A 76 9.21 0.61 6.89
C ARG A 76 9.47 1.98 6.22
N ASP A 77 10.68 2.22 5.77
CA ASP A 77 11.10 3.54 5.28
C ASP A 77 10.62 3.68 3.83
N THR A 78 10.84 2.64 3.02
CA THR A 78 10.40 2.54 1.63
C THR A 78 8.88 2.59 1.46
N ILE A 79 8.13 1.95 2.37
CA ILE A 79 6.66 1.97 2.41
C ILE A 79 6.16 3.40 2.63
N ALA A 80 6.72 4.10 3.62
CA ALA A 80 6.32 5.46 3.94
C ALA A 80 6.63 6.43 2.79
N GLU A 81 7.85 6.37 2.24
CA GLU A 81 8.27 7.22 1.13
C GLU A 81 7.41 7.00 -0.12
N SER A 82 7.20 5.73 -0.51
CA SER A 82 6.42 5.40 -1.72
C SER A 82 4.95 5.76 -1.57
N ALA A 83 4.35 5.52 -0.40
CA ALA A 83 2.96 5.86 -0.14
C ALA A 83 2.74 7.38 -0.09
N GLN A 84 3.65 8.12 0.56
CA GLN A 84 3.60 9.59 0.58
C GLN A 84 3.71 10.17 -0.83
N ARG A 85 4.65 9.66 -1.64
CA ARG A 85 4.79 10.05 -3.05
C ARG A 85 3.52 9.78 -3.86
N ALA A 86 2.83 8.68 -3.58
CA ALA A 86 1.56 8.33 -4.23
C ALA A 86 0.34 9.06 -3.63
N GLY A 87 0.49 9.81 -2.54
CA GLY A 87 -0.61 10.42 -1.80
C GLY A 87 -1.60 9.38 -1.28
N MET A 88 -1.07 8.32 -0.66
CA MET A 88 -1.81 7.18 -0.11
C MET A 88 -1.47 6.95 1.36
N PRO A 89 -2.40 6.38 2.15
CA PRO A 89 -2.14 6.09 3.55
C PRO A 89 -1.18 4.92 3.73
N PHE A 90 -0.47 4.91 4.86
CA PHE A 90 0.50 3.85 5.17
C PHE A 90 0.59 3.51 6.67
N VAL A 91 1.04 2.29 6.96
CA VAL A 91 1.42 1.82 8.29
C VAL A 91 2.82 1.22 8.21
N ASN A 92 3.80 1.93 8.79
CA ASN A 92 5.21 1.52 8.77
C ASN A 92 5.82 1.21 10.14
N ALA A 93 5.11 1.47 11.24
CA ALA A 93 5.59 1.22 12.59
C ALA A 93 4.99 -0.05 13.21
N ARG A 94 3.70 -0.03 13.54
CA ARG A 94 3.01 -1.15 14.17
C ARG A 94 1.55 -1.16 13.72
N TRP A 95 1.06 -2.35 13.35
CA TRP A 95 -0.37 -2.58 13.19
C TRP A 95 -1.06 -2.64 14.56
N LEU A 96 -2.02 -1.76 14.79
CA LEU A 96 -2.89 -1.82 15.96
C LEU A 96 -4.08 -2.73 15.59
N GLY A 97 -4.32 -3.77 16.37
CA GLY A 97 -5.48 -4.63 16.15
C GLY A 97 -6.77 -3.82 16.23
N GLY A 98 -7.65 -4.00 15.25
CA GLY A 98 -8.87 -3.21 15.10
C GLY A 98 -8.71 -1.97 14.22
N MET A 99 -7.57 -1.78 13.56
CA MET A 99 -7.35 -0.64 12.66
C MET A 99 -8.40 -0.55 11.54
N LEU A 100 -8.82 -1.69 10.99
CA LEU A 100 -9.85 -1.72 9.95
C LEU A 100 -11.21 -2.08 10.56
N THR A 101 -11.24 -3.13 11.40
CA THR A 101 -12.50 -3.67 11.94
C THR A 101 -13.15 -2.79 13.01
N ASN A 102 -12.37 -1.97 13.71
CA ASN A 102 -12.86 -0.99 14.68
C ASN A 102 -12.40 0.43 14.32
N PHE A 103 -12.64 0.81 13.06
CA PHE A 103 -12.23 2.11 12.52
C PHE A 103 -12.83 3.29 13.30
N LYS A 104 -14.01 3.13 13.91
CA LYS A 104 -14.64 4.19 14.74
C LYS A 104 -13.75 4.60 15.91
N THR A 105 -13.12 3.65 16.60
CA THR A 105 -12.18 3.96 17.69
C THR A 105 -10.88 4.57 17.15
N LEU A 106 -10.38 4.07 16.01
CA LEU A 106 -9.20 4.65 15.37
C LEU A 106 -9.42 6.13 15.01
N LYS A 107 -10.61 6.49 14.49
CA LYS A 107 -10.98 7.89 14.21
C LYS A 107 -10.89 8.79 15.44
N VAL A 108 -11.25 8.29 16.62
CA VAL A 108 -11.12 9.06 17.87
C VAL A 108 -9.65 9.33 18.19
N SER A 109 -8.78 8.34 18.03
CA SER A 109 -7.33 8.52 18.22
C SER A 109 -6.72 9.47 17.18
N ILE A 110 -7.16 9.40 15.92
CA ILE A 110 -6.74 10.33 14.86
C ILE A 110 -7.20 11.75 15.18
N LYS A 111 -8.45 11.93 15.62
CA LYS A 111 -8.95 13.25 16.05
C LYS A 111 -8.11 13.81 17.18
N ARG A 112 -7.83 12.99 18.21
CA ARG A 112 -6.97 13.39 19.34
C ARG A 112 -5.59 13.85 18.87
N LEU A 113 -4.97 13.14 17.92
CA LEU A 113 -3.69 13.55 17.34
C LEU A 113 -3.80 14.91 16.65
N LYS A 114 -4.84 15.15 15.84
CA LYS A 114 -5.06 16.44 15.16
C LYS A 114 -5.30 17.57 16.15
N ASP A 115 -6.08 17.33 17.19
CA ASP A 115 -6.35 18.32 18.25
C ASP A 115 -5.05 18.68 18.99
N MET A 116 -4.19 17.69 19.26
CA MET A 116 -2.88 17.91 19.89
C MET A 116 -1.91 18.66 18.97
N GLU A 117 -1.84 18.33 17.67
CA GLU A 117 -1.04 19.06 16.68
C GLU A 117 -1.50 20.54 16.59
N ALA A 118 -2.81 20.79 16.58
CA ALA A 118 -3.36 22.15 16.56
C ALA A 118 -3.05 22.95 17.83
N ALA A 119 -3.05 22.31 19.01
CA ALA A 119 -2.65 22.94 20.27
C ALA A 119 -1.17 23.36 20.28
N VAL A 120 -0.30 22.53 19.67
CA VAL A 120 1.12 22.90 19.47
C VAL A 120 1.24 24.11 18.56
N GLU A 121 0.54 24.11 17.42
CA GLU A 121 0.55 25.25 16.49
C GLU A 121 0.00 26.54 17.11
N ALA A 122 -0.95 26.43 18.05
CA ALA A 122 -1.51 27.55 18.80
C ALA A 122 -0.60 28.06 19.95
N GLY A 123 0.59 27.45 20.14
CA GLY A 123 1.55 27.87 21.17
C GLY A 123 1.16 27.46 22.60
N GLU A 124 0.28 26.45 22.78
CA GLU A 124 -0.11 26.01 24.13
C GLU A 124 1.05 25.41 24.93
N LEU A 125 2.06 24.84 24.26
CA LEU A 125 3.27 24.30 24.88
C LEU A 125 4.01 25.33 25.73
N GLU A 126 4.03 26.60 25.31
CA GLU A 126 4.74 27.67 26.01
C GLU A 126 4.07 28.05 27.34
N LYS A 127 2.78 27.73 27.49
CA LYS A 127 1.99 27.98 28.69
C LYS A 127 2.09 26.84 29.72
N MET A 128 2.65 25.69 29.31
CA MET A 128 2.80 24.51 30.16
C MET A 128 4.13 24.53 30.93
N SER A 129 4.20 23.79 32.04
CA SER A 129 5.49 23.56 32.68
C SER A 129 6.41 22.73 31.77
N LYS A 130 7.74 22.88 31.89
CA LYS A 130 8.72 22.11 31.08
C LYS A 130 8.49 20.60 31.11
N LYS A 131 8.01 20.07 32.25
CA LYS A 131 7.71 18.64 32.39
C LYS A 131 6.45 18.26 31.62
N GLU A 132 5.39 19.06 31.68
CA GLU A 132 4.15 18.82 30.95
C GLU A 132 4.36 18.95 29.44
N ALA A 133 5.06 19.99 29.00
CA ALA A 133 5.44 20.18 27.60
C ALA A 133 6.19 18.96 27.06
N LEU A 134 7.18 18.46 27.79
CA LEU A 134 7.94 17.26 27.41
C LEU A 134 7.05 16.00 27.33
N LEU A 135 6.10 15.83 28.25
CA LEU A 135 5.17 14.69 28.22
C LEU A 135 4.20 14.79 27.04
N PHE A 136 3.74 16.00 26.73
CA PHE A 136 2.86 16.29 25.60
C PHE A 136 3.54 15.99 24.27
N GLU A 137 4.77 16.48 24.07
CA GLU A 137 5.59 16.18 22.88
C GLU A 137 5.83 14.69 22.70
N ARG A 138 6.14 13.97 23.78
CA ARG A 138 6.32 12.50 23.75
C ARG A 138 5.04 11.77 23.35
N GLU A 139 3.89 12.26 23.80
CA GLU A 139 2.60 11.68 23.45
C GLU A 139 2.28 11.91 21.97
N ILE A 140 2.50 13.13 21.45
CA ILE A 140 2.37 13.44 20.01
C ILE A 140 3.30 12.54 19.19
N ALA A 141 4.58 12.47 19.54
CA ALA A 141 5.56 11.65 18.81
C ALA A 141 5.16 10.16 18.79
N LYS A 142 4.60 9.65 19.90
CA LYS A 142 4.11 8.27 20.00
C LYS A 142 2.88 8.02 19.12
N LEU A 143 1.93 8.95 19.12
CA LEU A 143 0.74 8.88 18.27
C LEU A 143 1.12 9.03 16.80
N GLN A 144 1.95 10.01 16.44
CA GLN A 144 2.40 10.23 15.06
C GLN A 144 3.13 9.00 14.50
N LYS A 145 3.98 8.36 15.31
CA LYS A 145 4.64 7.12 14.93
C LYS A 145 3.65 5.98 14.68
N SER A 146 2.54 5.93 15.41
CA SER A 146 1.62 4.78 15.38
C SER A 146 0.48 4.95 14.36
N ILE A 147 -0.06 6.17 14.21
CA ILE A 147 -1.24 6.47 13.40
C ILE A 147 -1.06 7.65 12.43
N GLY A 148 0.12 8.27 12.38
CA GLY A 148 0.38 9.43 11.51
C GLY A 148 0.19 9.12 10.01
N GLY A 149 0.57 7.91 9.57
CA GLY A 149 0.40 7.50 8.17
C GLY A 149 -1.04 7.23 7.74
N VAL A 150 -1.99 7.13 8.69
CA VAL A 150 -3.43 6.94 8.44
C VAL A 150 -4.26 8.15 8.84
N LYS A 151 -3.63 9.26 9.24
CA LYS A 151 -4.31 10.43 9.81
C LYS A 151 -5.26 11.14 8.83
N ASP A 152 -4.99 11.02 7.54
CA ASP A 152 -5.76 11.65 6.46
C ASP A 152 -6.77 10.70 5.81
N MET A 153 -6.94 9.49 6.36
CA MET A 153 -7.96 8.56 5.90
C MET A 153 -9.35 9.01 6.36
N GLY A 154 -10.23 9.34 5.40
CA GLY A 154 -11.65 9.62 5.68
C GLY A 154 -12.47 8.36 5.96
N GLY A 155 -12.04 7.22 5.43
CA GLY A 155 -12.75 5.95 5.40
C GLY A 155 -11.83 4.74 5.52
N ILE A 156 -12.45 3.56 5.50
CA ILE A 156 -11.76 2.27 5.32
C ILE A 156 -11.19 2.25 3.88
N PRO A 157 -10.00 1.69 3.65
CA PRO A 157 -9.40 1.64 2.32
C PRO A 157 -10.13 0.65 1.41
N ASP A 158 -10.06 0.89 0.10
CA ASP A 158 -10.65 0.03 -0.93
C ASP A 158 -9.79 -1.20 -1.25
N ALA A 159 -8.49 -1.14 -0.95
CA ALA A 159 -7.58 -2.28 -0.96
C ALA A 159 -6.41 -2.08 0.02
N ILE A 160 -5.75 -3.16 0.39
CA ILE A 160 -4.50 -3.11 1.13
C ILE A 160 -3.34 -3.70 0.32
N PHE A 161 -2.18 -3.06 0.41
CA PHE A 161 -0.92 -3.58 -0.12
C PHE A 161 0.01 -3.96 1.04
N VAL A 162 0.36 -5.24 1.17
CA VAL A 162 1.11 -5.77 2.31
C VAL A 162 2.46 -6.34 1.86
N VAL A 163 3.53 -5.92 2.54
CA VAL A 163 4.87 -6.55 2.42
C VAL A 163 5.08 -7.46 3.63
N ASP A 164 5.29 -8.76 3.38
CA ASP A 164 5.29 -9.85 4.36
C ASP A 164 3.93 -10.06 5.05
N VAL A 165 3.20 -11.07 4.60
CA VAL A 165 1.91 -11.49 5.19
C VAL A 165 2.05 -12.19 6.54
N GLY A 166 3.20 -12.77 6.83
CA GLY A 166 3.51 -13.43 8.10
C GLY A 166 3.63 -12.47 9.26
N TYR A 167 4.30 -11.34 9.04
CA TYR A 167 4.41 -10.28 10.04
C TYR A 167 3.09 -9.53 10.23
N HIS A 168 2.26 -9.46 9.19
CA HIS A 168 1.02 -8.68 9.16
C HIS A 168 -0.26 -9.54 9.10
N LYS A 169 -0.26 -10.73 9.71
CA LYS A 169 -1.42 -11.64 9.75
C LYS A 169 -2.71 -10.96 10.20
N ILE A 170 -2.61 -10.09 11.21
CA ILE A 170 -3.77 -9.38 11.76
C ILE A 170 -4.36 -8.43 10.71
N ALA A 171 -3.52 -7.70 9.97
CA ALA A 171 -3.98 -6.82 8.89
C ALA A 171 -4.71 -7.60 7.79
N VAL A 172 -4.14 -8.72 7.35
CA VAL A 172 -4.76 -9.61 6.35
C VAL A 172 -6.09 -10.18 6.87
N THR A 173 -6.14 -10.61 8.13
CA THR A 173 -7.36 -11.17 8.74
C THR A 173 -8.46 -10.12 8.84
N GLU A 174 -8.12 -8.90 9.26
CA GLU A 174 -9.08 -7.80 9.35
C GLU A 174 -9.60 -7.38 7.98
N ALA A 175 -8.74 -7.31 6.97
CA ALA A 175 -9.13 -6.99 5.60
C ALA A 175 -10.08 -8.05 5.02
N ASN A 176 -9.73 -9.34 5.16
CA ASN A 176 -10.57 -10.45 4.72
C ASN A 176 -11.94 -10.44 5.41
N LYS A 177 -12.01 -10.12 6.70
CA LYS A 177 -13.27 -10.04 7.43
C LYS A 177 -14.20 -8.94 6.90
N LEU A 178 -13.63 -7.86 6.36
CA LEU A 178 -14.37 -6.75 5.79
C LEU A 178 -14.58 -6.86 4.28
N GLY A 179 -14.05 -7.92 3.65
CA GLY A 179 -14.07 -8.09 2.19
C GLY A 179 -13.19 -7.08 1.45
N ILE A 180 -12.18 -6.52 2.10
CA ILE A 180 -11.23 -5.60 1.48
C ILE A 180 -10.17 -6.42 0.73
N PRO A 181 -10.00 -6.24 -0.59
CA PRO A 181 -9.02 -6.95 -1.39
C PRO A 181 -7.58 -6.76 -0.87
N VAL A 182 -6.85 -7.87 -0.80
CA VAL A 182 -5.48 -7.94 -0.31
C VAL A 182 -4.51 -8.21 -1.46
N ILE A 183 -3.62 -7.26 -1.70
CA ILE A 183 -2.46 -7.41 -2.59
C ILE A 183 -1.24 -7.61 -1.71
N ALA A 184 -0.50 -8.70 -1.88
CA ALA A 184 0.61 -8.96 -0.96
C ALA A 184 1.80 -9.68 -1.57
N VAL A 185 2.99 -9.32 -1.06
CA VAL A 185 4.23 -10.05 -1.30
C VAL A 185 4.29 -11.25 -0.36
N VAL A 186 4.43 -12.44 -0.94
CA VAL A 186 4.43 -13.71 -0.19
C VAL A 186 5.75 -14.43 -0.45
N ASP A 187 6.57 -14.55 0.59
CA ASP A 187 7.75 -15.42 0.58
C ASP A 187 7.34 -16.88 0.89
N THR A 188 8.22 -17.79 0.54
CA THR A 188 8.18 -19.24 0.68
C THR A 188 7.80 -19.76 2.07
N ASN A 189 7.95 -19.00 3.15
CA ASN A 189 7.60 -19.39 4.52
C ASN A 189 6.15 -19.06 4.92
N HIS A 190 5.39 -18.37 4.08
CA HIS A 190 4.04 -17.93 4.41
C HIS A 190 2.98 -18.52 3.46
N SER A 191 1.73 -18.57 3.93
CA SER A 191 0.61 -19.09 3.13
C SER A 191 0.16 -18.02 2.14
N PRO A 192 -0.11 -18.37 0.87
CA PRO A 192 -0.73 -17.46 -0.10
C PRO A 192 -2.25 -17.32 0.10
N GLU A 193 -2.85 -18.02 1.08
CA GLU A 193 -4.29 -18.00 1.31
C GLU A 193 -4.78 -16.68 1.92
N GLY A 194 -6.00 -16.28 1.52
CA GLY A 194 -6.60 -15.02 1.96
C GLY A 194 -5.91 -13.79 1.36
N ILE A 195 -5.29 -13.96 0.19
CA ILE A 195 -4.66 -12.91 -0.60
C ILE A 195 -5.25 -13.01 -2.01
N ASP A 196 -5.87 -11.93 -2.48
CA ASP A 196 -6.52 -11.87 -3.78
C ASP A 196 -5.50 -11.72 -4.91
N TYR A 197 -4.47 -10.90 -4.68
CA TYR A 197 -3.38 -10.65 -5.63
C TYR A 197 -2.04 -11.02 -5.00
N VAL A 198 -1.65 -12.29 -5.17
CA VAL A 198 -0.39 -12.84 -4.65
C VAL A 198 0.78 -12.41 -5.53
N ILE A 199 1.83 -11.85 -4.92
CA ILE A 199 3.11 -11.57 -5.57
C ILE A 199 4.16 -12.47 -4.91
N PRO A 200 4.48 -13.65 -5.48
CA PRO A 200 5.50 -14.53 -4.92
C PRO A 200 6.87 -13.86 -4.99
N GLY A 201 7.53 -13.60 -3.87
CA GLY A 201 8.80 -12.90 -3.89
C GLY A 201 9.43 -12.69 -2.52
N ASN A 202 10.71 -12.32 -2.54
CA ASN A 202 11.48 -12.00 -1.35
C ASN A 202 10.92 -10.78 -0.61
N ASP A 203 10.64 -10.90 0.68
CA ASP A 203 10.15 -9.80 1.54
C ASP A 203 11.22 -9.24 2.51
N ASP A 204 12.42 -9.81 2.54
CA ASP A 204 13.53 -9.45 3.42
C ASP A 204 14.58 -8.57 2.74
N ALA A 205 14.72 -8.65 1.41
CA ALA A 205 15.69 -7.82 0.67
C ALA A 205 15.16 -6.40 0.43
N SER A 206 15.86 -5.38 0.94
CA SER A 206 15.46 -3.97 0.75
C SER A 206 15.30 -3.57 -0.72
N LYS A 207 16.12 -4.11 -1.63
CA LYS A 207 16.00 -3.86 -3.08
C LYS A 207 14.73 -4.47 -3.67
N ALA A 208 14.37 -5.69 -3.27
CA ALA A 208 13.13 -6.34 -3.70
C ALA A 208 11.92 -5.58 -3.18
N VAL A 209 11.92 -5.23 -1.90
CA VAL A 209 10.85 -4.41 -1.28
C VAL A 209 10.69 -3.06 -1.98
N ALA A 210 11.80 -2.38 -2.29
CA ALA A 210 11.78 -1.15 -3.08
C ALA A 210 11.13 -1.34 -4.46
N LEU A 211 11.47 -2.41 -5.17
CA LEU A 211 10.87 -2.71 -6.47
C LEU A 211 9.34 -2.85 -6.37
N TYR A 212 8.80 -3.58 -5.38
CA TYR A 212 7.36 -3.72 -5.27
C TYR A 212 6.68 -2.41 -4.85
N THR A 213 7.18 -1.78 -3.79
CA THR A 213 6.58 -0.55 -3.22
C THR A 213 6.61 0.61 -4.21
N GLN A 214 7.73 0.80 -4.91
CA GLN A 214 7.85 1.83 -5.94
C GLN A 214 6.95 1.53 -7.13
N GLY A 215 6.91 0.28 -7.61
CA GLY A 215 6.06 -0.07 -8.73
C GLY A 215 4.56 0.05 -8.43
N VAL A 216 4.13 -0.28 -7.21
CA VAL A 216 2.74 -0.03 -6.76
C VAL A 216 2.46 1.47 -6.69
N ALA A 217 3.36 2.27 -6.11
CA ALA A 217 3.20 3.72 -6.07
C ALA A 217 3.18 4.36 -7.47
N ASP A 218 4.02 3.89 -8.39
CA ASP A 218 4.01 4.35 -9.79
C ASP A 218 2.70 3.98 -10.48
N ALA A 219 2.19 2.77 -10.29
CA ALA A 219 0.89 2.35 -10.81
C ALA A 219 -0.26 3.22 -10.28
N ILE A 220 -0.19 3.66 -9.02
CA ILE A 220 -1.19 4.58 -8.44
C ILE A 220 -1.15 5.96 -9.10
N VAL A 221 0.06 6.51 -9.27
CA VAL A 221 0.25 7.81 -9.91
C VAL A 221 -0.19 7.76 -11.38
N GLU A 222 0.18 6.70 -12.10
CA GLU A 222 -0.24 6.45 -13.49
C GLU A 222 -1.76 6.33 -13.61
N GLY A 223 -2.39 5.53 -12.75
CA GLY A 223 -3.84 5.35 -12.74
C GLY A 223 -4.60 6.66 -12.51
N ARG A 224 -4.15 7.48 -11.55
CA ARG A 224 -4.73 8.81 -11.29
C ARG A 224 -4.54 9.77 -12.47
N ALA A 225 -3.38 9.78 -13.10
CA ALA A 225 -3.11 10.64 -14.25
C ALA A 225 -3.99 10.29 -15.46
N ASN A 226 -4.17 8.99 -15.73
CA ASN A 226 -5.02 8.52 -16.83
C ASN A 226 -6.49 8.93 -16.64
N ALA A 227 -7.02 8.80 -15.43
CA ALA A 227 -8.39 9.23 -15.13
C ALA A 227 -8.61 10.73 -15.37
N VAL A 228 -7.62 11.58 -15.06
CA VAL A 228 -7.69 13.02 -15.37
C VAL A 228 -7.70 13.27 -16.87
N ASN A 229 -6.84 12.58 -17.63
CA ASN A 229 -6.79 12.71 -19.08
C ASN A 229 -8.08 12.27 -19.76
N GLU A 230 -8.68 11.17 -19.32
CA GLU A 230 -9.97 10.68 -19.83
C GLU A 230 -11.08 11.70 -19.60
N VAL A 231 -11.15 12.31 -18.42
CA VAL A 231 -12.12 13.39 -18.12
C VAL A 231 -11.88 14.61 -19.01
N VAL A 232 -10.63 15.03 -19.19
CA VAL A 232 -10.29 16.18 -20.06
C VAL A 232 -10.65 15.90 -21.52
N GLN A 233 -10.42 14.69 -22.02
CA GLN A 233 -10.81 14.30 -23.37
C GLN A 233 -12.33 14.24 -23.54
N ALA A 234 -13.07 13.71 -22.57
CA ALA A 234 -14.52 13.67 -22.60
C ALA A 234 -15.14 15.09 -22.63
N VAL A 235 -14.58 16.03 -21.87
CA VAL A 235 -15.01 17.44 -21.90
C VAL A 235 -14.69 18.10 -23.23
N ARG A 236 -13.52 17.83 -23.82
CA ARG A 236 -13.13 18.39 -25.14
C ARG A 236 -13.90 17.79 -26.32
N GLY A 237 -14.41 16.57 -26.20
CA GLY A 237 -15.22 15.91 -27.23
C GLY A 237 -16.70 16.27 -27.19
N GLY A 238 -17.16 17.02 -26.19
CA GLY A 238 -18.57 17.39 -25.99
C GLY A 238 -19.02 18.70 -26.65
N ASP A 239 -18.12 19.48 -27.24
CA ASP A 239 -18.44 20.76 -27.91
C ASP A 239 -18.77 20.60 -29.42
N GLY A 240 -19.15 19.38 -29.84
CA GLY A 240 -19.32 19.01 -31.24
C GLY A 240 -20.75 18.68 -31.70
N ASP A 241 -21.78 19.08 -30.97
CA ASP A 241 -23.16 19.01 -31.50
C ASP A 241 -23.36 20.13 -32.54
N GLU A 242 -23.20 19.76 -33.81
CA GLU A 242 -23.51 20.55 -34.99
C GLU A 242 -24.95 21.11 -34.90
N PHE A 243 -25.07 22.44 -34.80
CA PHE A 243 -26.29 23.14 -35.17
C PHE A 243 -26.54 22.91 -36.67
N VAL A 244 -27.43 21.98 -37.01
CA VAL A 244 -27.99 21.86 -38.36
C VAL A 244 -29.04 22.98 -38.52
N GLU A 245 -28.64 24.09 -39.13
CA GLU A 245 -29.60 25.10 -39.60
C GLU A 245 -30.48 24.48 -40.70
N VAL A 246 -31.76 24.30 -40.37
CA VAL A 246 -32.79 23.91 -41.34
C VAL A 246 -33.08 25.13 -42.21
N ASN A 247 -32.48 25.19 -43.40
CA ASN A 247 -32.89 26.14 -44.44
C ASN A 247 -34.31 25.77 -44.89
N GLY A 248 -35.28 26.55 -44.44
CA GLY A 248 -36.65 26.52 -44.96
C GLY A 248 -36.68 27.10 -46.36
N GLU A 249 -37.04 26.28 -47.34
CA GLU A 249 -37.47 26.74 -48.65
C GLU A 249 -38.99 27.02 -48.62
N ALA A 250 -39.34 28.18 -49.19
CA ALA A 250 -40.69 28.71 -49.35
C ALA A 250 -41.34 28.20 -50.65
#